data_AF-A0A4Z0QPF9-F1
#
_entry.id   AF-A0A4Z0QPF9-F1
#
_cell.length_a   1.000
_cell.length_b   1.000
_cell.length_c   1.000
_cell.angle_alpha   90.00
_cell.angle_beta   90.00
_cell.angle_gamma   90.00
#
_symmetry.space_group_name_H-M   'P 1'
#
loop_
_entity.id
_entity.type
_entity.pdbx_description
1 polymer ?
#
loop_
_entity_poly.entity_id
_entity_poly.type
_entity_poly.pdbx_seq_one_letter_code
_entity_poly.pdbx_strand_id
1 'polypeptide(L)'
;MINALRAGAYGIPFIGVGGMWGSDLITQRPEFFQVMKSPFSDEEIVTVKALRPDWAIIHVQEADQYGNARILGSDFQDILLSRAAKKTIITTEKLIETEIFRQEPKSTSIPYFLVEAVVLVPNGAKPGICYPTYNSVDASGMTEYSEAIKEGKINDYLARVTEGRL
;
A
#
# COMPACT_ATOMS: atom_id res chain seq x y z
N MET A 1 2.52 -10.71 -6.10
CA MET A 1 1.76 -9.71 -5.32
C MET A 1 1.10 -8.65 -6.19
N ILE A 2 1.84 -7.83 -6.96
CA ILE A 2 1.24 -6.73 -7.77
C ILE A 2 0.11 -7.20 -8.70
N ASN A 3 0.30 -8.30 -9.43
CA ASN A 3 -0.77 -8.85 -10.28
C ASN A 3 -1.99 -9.32 -9.47
N ALA A 4 -1.79 -9.84 -8.26
CA ALA A 4 -2.90 -10.20 -7.38
C ALA A 4 -3.69 -8.97 -6.91
N LEU A 5 -3.01 -7.85 -6.62
CA LEU A 5 -3.66 -6.57 -6.33
C LEU A 5 -4.38 -6.00 -7.55
N ARG A 6 -3.81 -6.13 -8.76
CA ARG A 6 -4.51 -5.77 -10.01
C ARG A 6 -5.80 -6.56 -10.19
N ALA A 7 -5.76 -7.88 -9.99
CA ALA A 7 -6.96 -8.70 -10.05
C ALA A 7 -8.01 -8.23 -9.04
N GLY A 8 -7.60 -7.95 -7.80
CA GLY A 8 -8.46 -7.37 -6.77
C GLY A 8 -9.09 -6.05 -7.19
N ALA A 9 -8.28 -5.10 -7.64
CA ALA A 9 -8.70 -3.78 -8.10
C ALA A 9 -9.61 -3.82 -9.34
N TYR A 10 -9.47 -4.83 -10.20
CA TYR A 10 -10.32 -5.04 -11.37
C TYR A 10 -11.61 -5.81 -11.04
N GLY A 11 -11.77 -6.27 -9.80
CA GLY A 11 -12.92 -7.08 -9.39
C GLY A 11 -12.89 -8.54 -9.89
N ILE A 12 -11.83 -8.98 -10.56
CA ILE A 12 -11.72 -10.34 -11.10
C ILE A 12 -11.11 -11.32 -10.07
N PRO A 13 -11.48 -12.61 -10.07
CA PRO A 13 -11.04 -13.56 -9.05
C PRO A 13 -9.56 -13.96 -9.14
N PHE A 14 -8.95 -13.83 -10.32
CA PHE A 14 -7.55 -14.13 -10.58
C PHE A 14 -7.08 -13.36 -11.82
N ILE A 15 -5.77 -13.34 -12.07
CA ILE A 15 -5.19 -12.83 -13.32
C ILE A 15 -4.02 -13.71 -13.77
N GLY A 16 -3.83 -13.82 -15.08
CA GLY A 16 -2.68 -14.50 -15.68
C GLY A 16 -1.37 -13.76 -15.46
N VAL A 17 -0.28 -14.50 -15.34
CA VAL A 17 1.10 -14.03 -15.16
C VAL A 17 2.00 -14.85 -16.07
N GLY A 18 2.68 -14.20 -17.01
CA GLY A 18 3.58 -14.90 -17.96
C GLY A 18 4.89 -15.43 -17.35
N GLY A 19 5.12 -15.25 -16.04
CA GLY A 19 6.32 -15.69 -15.33
C GLY A 19 6.04 -16.79 -14.30
N MET A 20 6.91 -16.93 -13.30
CA MET A 20 6.84 -17.91 -12.19
C MET A 20 7.18 -19.37 -12.53
N TRP A 21 7.39 -19.69 -13.80
CA TRP A 21 7.87 -21.00 -14.24
C TRP A 21 9.19 -21.37 -13.57
N GLY A 22 9.31 -22.62 -13.12
CA GLY A 22 10.48 -23.12 -12.39
C GLY A 22 10.61 -22.62 -10.95
N SER A 23 9.68 -21.79 -10.46
CA SER A 23 9.62 -21.39 -9.06
C SER A 23 8.88 -22.44 -8.22
N ASP A 24 9.42 -22.74 -7.04
CA ASP A 24 8.71 -23.55 -6.04
C ASP A 24 7.45 -22.87 -5.50
N LEU A 25 7.20 -21.59 -5.77
CA LEU A 25 6.00 -20.91 -5.30
C LEU A 25 4.71 -21.54 -5.84
N ILE A 26 4.75 -22.14 -7.04
CA ILE A 26 3.59 -22.82 -7.60
C ILE A 26 3.23 -24.06 -6.76
N THR A 27 4.25 -24.82 -6.33
CA THR A 27 4.06 -26.05 -5.54
C THR A 27 3.87 -25.77 -4.05
N GLN A 28 4.52 -24.74 -3.50
CA GLN A 28 4.42 -24.36 -2.09
C GLN A 28 3.17 -23.55 -1.76
N ARG A 29 2.56 -22.87 -2.75
CA ARG A 29 1.36 -22.02 -2.57
C ARG A 29 0.28 -22.30 -3.62
N PRO A 30 -0.18 -23.56 -3.80
CA PRO A 30 -1.16 -23.94 -4.82
C PRO A 30 -2.55 -23.31 -4.60
N GLU A 31 -2.83 -22.81 -3.40
CA GLU A 31 -4.03 -22.04 -3.06
C GLU A 31 -4.01 -20.61 -3.63
N PHE A 32 -2.84 -20.13 -4.06
CA PHE A 32 -2.62 -18.77 -4.51
C PHE A 32 -2.07 -18.68 -5.94
N PHE A 33 -1.27 -19.65 -6.36
CA PHE A 33 -0.77 -19.79 -7.73
C PHE A 33 -1.24 -21.10 -8.35
N GLN A 34 -1.78 -21.05 -9.56
CA GLN A 34 -2.23 -22.24 -10.30
C GLN A 34 -1.88 -22.14 -11.76
N VAL A 35 -1.55 -23.27 -12.40
CA VAL A 35 -1.35 -23.33 -13.85
C VAL A 35 -2.68 -23.67 -14.52
N MET A 36 -3.02 -22.97 -15.59
CA MET A 36 -4.17 -23.31 -16.43
C MET A 36 -3.81 -23.20 -17.91
N LYS A 37 -4.56 -23.90 -18.76
CA LYS A 37 -4.46 -23.74 -20.21
C LYS A 37 -5.21 -22.48 -20.65
N SER A 38 -4.60 -21.72 -21.56
CA SER A 38 -5.25 -20.59 -22.22
C SER A 38 -6.52 -21.04 -22.95
N PRO A 39 -7.64 -20.30 -22.87
CA PRO A 39 -8.82 -20.59 -23.67
C PRO A 39 -8.68 -20.13 -25.13
N PHE A 40 -7.61 -19.41 -25.48
CA PHE A 40 -7.37 -18.83 -26.81
C PHE A 40 -6.20 -19.46 -27.57
N SER A 41 -5.41 -20.32 -26.91
CA SER A 41 -4.21 -20.94 -27.47
C SER A 41 -3.92 -22.27 -26.77
N ASP A 42 -2.92 -23.01 -27.26
CA ASP A 42 -2.45 -24.23 -26.59
C ASP A 42 -1.45 -23.97 -25.45
N GLU A 43 -1.19 -22.70 -25.12
CA GLU A 43 -0.23 -22.31 -24.09
C GLU A 43 -0.78 -22.53 -22.68
N GLU A 44 0.10 -22.96 -21.77
CA GLU A 44 -0.16 -22.92 -20.34
C GLU A 44 0.25 -21.55 -19.77
N ILE A 45 -0.49 -21.07 -18.77
CA ILE A 45 -0.21 -19.82 -18.09
C ILE A 45 -0.34 -20.01 -16.57
N VAL A 46 0.59 -19.42 -15.82
CA VAL A 46 0.46 -19.30 -14.37
C VAL A 46 -0.58 -18.22 -14.07
N THR A 47 -1.50 -18.51 -13.17
CA THR A 47 -2.47 -17.56 -12.65
C THR A 47 -2.17 -17.28 -11.19
N VAL A 48 -2.51 -16.06 -10.75
CA VAL A 48 -2.46 -15.68 -9.34
C VAL A 48 -3.85 -15.27 -8.88
N LYS A 49 -4.26 -15.78 -7.72
CA LYS A 49 -5.51 -15.41 -7.06
C LYS A 49 -5.52 -13.93 -6.71
N ALA A 50 -6.68 -13.28 -6.80
CA ALA A 50 -6.84 -11.89 -6.40
C ALA A 50 -6.58 -11.67 -4.91
N LEU A 51 -5.88 -10.59 -4.58
CA LEU A 51 -5.81 -10.05 -3.22
C LEU A 51 -6.90 -9.00 -3.06
N ARG A 52 -7.78 -9.22 -2.06
CA ARG A 52 -8.86 -8.30 -1.69
C ARG A 52 -8.81 -8.05 -0.18
N PRO A 53 -7.89 -7.19 0.30
CA PRO A 53 -7.77 -6.90 1.72
C PRO A 53 -9.08 -6.35 2.29
N ASP A 54 -9.38 -6.65 3.56
CA ASP A 54 -10.50 -5.99 4.23
C ASP A 54 -10.20 -4.49 4.46
N TRP A 55 -8.93 -4.18 4.75
CA TRP A 55 -8.44 -2.82 4.97
C TRP A 55 -7.15 -2.57 4.23
N ALA A 56 -7.03 -1.37 3.64
CA ALA A 56 -5.77 -0.75 3.25
C ALA A 56 -5.47 0.42 4.18
N ILE A 57 -4.22 0.54 4.62
CA ILE A 57 -3.73 1.73 5.33
C ILE A 57 -2.63 2.32 4.46
N ILE A 58 -2.84 3.55 4.00
CA ILE A 58 -1.95 4.23 3.06
C ILE A 58 -1.55 5.57 3.66
N HIS A 59 -0.27 5.91 3.55
CA HIS A 59 0.25 7.18 4.02
C HIS A 59 0.54 8.11 2.84
N VAL A 60 0.01 9.32 2.89
CA VAL A 60 0.11 10.31 1.79
C VAL A 60 0.57 11.68 2.29
N GLN A 61 1.08 12.49 1.39
CA GLN A 61 1.54 13.84 1.70
C GLN A 61 0.35 14.76 1.99
N GLU A 62 -0.68 14.71 1.17
CA GLU A 62 -1.82 15.63 1.27
C GLU A 62 -3.13 14.87 1.14
N ALA A 63 -4.08 15.17 2.03
CA ALA A 63 -5.47 14.72 1.91
C ALA A 63 -6.43 15.84 2.32
N ASP A 64 -7.69 15.76 1.89
CA ASP A 64 -8.76 16.55 2.49
C ASP A 64 -9.54 15.75 3.54
N GLN A 65 -10.43 16.42 4.26
CA GLN A 65 -11.26 15.78 5.30
C GLN A 65 -12.23 14.71 4.77
N TYR A 66 -12.49 14.67 3.45
CA TYR A 66 -13.42 13.71 2.85
C TYR A 66 -12.70 12.45 2.35
N GLY A 67 -11.37 12.48 2.19
CA GLY A 67 -10.58 11.35 1.72
C GLY A 67 -10.03 11.48 0.31
N ASN A 68 -10.15 12.65 -0.33
CA ASN A 68 -9.35 12.91 -1.52
C ASN A 68 -7.90 12.99 -1.10
N ALA A 69 -7.04 12.17 -1.69
CA ALA A 69 -5.64 12.06 -1.32
C ALA A 69 -4.73 12.19 -2.54
N ARG A 70 -3.63 12.91 -2.35
CA ARG A 70 -2.59 13.16 -3.35
C ARG A 70 -1.30 12.49 -2.90
N ILE A 71 -0.79 11.61 -3.75
CA ILE A 71 0.55 11.05 -3.61
C ILE A 71 1.50 11.88 -4.46
N LEU A 72 2.43 12.57 -3.81
CA LEU A 72 3.50 13.30 -4.48
C LEU A 72 4.66 12.34 -4.77
N GLY A 73 5.19 12.35 -5.99
CA GLY A 73 6.22 11.40 -6.40
C GLY A 73 5.66 10.04 -6.82
N SER A 74 6.37 8.97 -6.49
CA SER A 74 6.01 7.60 -6.90
C SER A 74 4.85 7.04 -6.07
N ASP A 75 3.88 6.45 -6.75
CA ASP A 75 2.64 5.88 -6.19
C ASP A 75 2.71 4.39 -5.85
N PHE A 76 3.78 3.71 -6.28
CA PHE A 76 4.06 2.30 -6.03
C PHE A 76 2.84 1.39 -6.23
N GLN A 77 2.33 0.78 -5.15
CA GLN A 77 1.15 -0.09 -5.19
C GLN A 77 -0.06 0.52 -4.50
N ASP A 78 0.05 1.74 -3.96
CA ASP A 78 -0.94 2.36 -3.07
C ASP A 78 -2.27 2.60 -3.79
N ILE A 79 -2.21 3.02 -5.06
CA ILE A 79 -3.40 3.17 -5.90
C ILE A 79 -4.05 1.81 -6.18
N LEU A 80 -3.27 0.75 -6.41
CA LEU A 80 -3.82 -0.59 -6.60
C LEU A 80 -4.40 -1.14 -5.29
N LEU A 81 -3.73 -0.89 -4.16
CA LEU A 81 -4.12 -1.36 -2.85
C LEU A 81 -5.43 -0.73 -2.39
N SER A 82 -5.58 0.60 -2.54
CA SER A 82 -6.83 1.32 -2.21
C SER A 82 -8.02 0.85 -3.03
N ARG A 83 -7.80 0.47 -4.30
CA ARG A 83 -8.85 -0.07 -5.19
C ARG A 83 -9.17 -1.53 -4.94
N ALA A 84 -8.18 -2.31 -4.50
CA ALA A 84 -8.35 -3.74 -4.22
C ALA A 84 -8.96 -4.02 -2.84
N ALA A 85 -8.76 -3.12 -1.87
CA ALA A 85 -9.29 -3.26 -0.53
C ALA A 85 -10.78 -2.96 -0.46
N LYS A 86 -11.48 -3.56 0.51
CA LYS A 86 -12.89 -3.26 0.80
C LYS A 86 -13.06 -1.88 1.45
N LYS A 87 -12.07 -1.47 2.26
CA LYS A 87 -12.04 -0.19 2.98
C LYS A 87 -10.61 0.37 3.00
N THR A 88 -10.48 1.68 2.94
CA THR A 88 -9.16 2.36 2.98
C THR A 88 -9.13 3.41 4.09
N ILE A 89 -8.06 3.41 4.88
CA ILE A 89 -7.70 4.48 5.80
C ILE A 89 -6.52 5.23 5.20
N ILE A 90 -6.64 6.56 5.12
CA ILE A 90 -5.55 7.45 4.74
C ILE A 90 -4.96 8.04 6.01
N THR A 91 -3.65 7.87 6.19
CA THR A 91 -2.88 8.73 7.10
C THR A 91 -2.22 9.82 6.26
N THR A 92 -2.18 11.06 6.74
CA THR A 92 -1.64 12.17 5.95
C THR A 92 -0.71 13.07 6.74
N GLU A 93 0.30 13.63 6.07
CA GLU A 93 1.17 14.67 6.61
C GLU A 93 0.44 16.01 6.76
N LYS A 94 -0.49 16.32 5.86
CA LYS A 94 -1.17 17.61 5.82
C LYS A 94 -2.60 17.48 5.31
N LEU A 95 -3.53 18.08 6.06
CA LEU A 95 -4.88 18.34 5.58
C LEU A 95 -4.89 19.60 4.70
N ILE A 96 -5.47 19.50 3.51
CA ILE A 96 -5.66 20.61 2.57
C ILE A 96 -7.14 20.82 2.25
N GLU A 97 -7.50 21.99 1.74
CA GLU A 97 -8.88 22.30 1.37
C GLU A 97 -9.33 21.48 0.14
N THR A 98 -10.56 20.97 0.18
CA THR A 98 -11.17 20.24 -0.95
C THR A 98 -11.18 21.03 -2.25
N GLU A 99 -11.23 22.37 -2.18
CA GLU A 99 -11.21 23.22 -3.36
C GLU A 99 -9.90 23.09 -4.16
N ILE A 100 -8.78 22.79 -3.51
CA ILE A 100 -7.50 22.52 -4.18
C ILE A 100 -7.61 21.28 -5.08
N PHE A 101 -8.26 20.22 -4.60
CA PHE A 101 -8.54 19.03 -5.42
C PHE A 101 -9.52 19.34 -6.56
N ARG A 102 -10.45 20.27 -6.40
CA ARG A 102 -11.38 20.68 -7.46
C ARG A 102 -10.71 21.52 -8.54
N GLN A 103 -9.75 22.36 -8.17
CA GLN A 103 -8.94 23.14 -9.10
C GLN A 103 -7.99 22.24 -9.92
N GLU A 104 -7.45 21.19 -9.30
CA GLU A 104 -6.51 20.25 -9.94
C GLU A 104 -6.97 18.78 -9.81
N PRO A 105 -8.11 18.38 -10.39
CA PRO A 105 -8.71 17.06 -10.14
C PRO A 105 -7.82 15.89 -10.58
N LYS A 106 -6.99 16.09 -11.61
CA LYS A 106 -6.03 15.10 -12.11
C LYS A 106 -4.93 14.74 -11.10
N SER A 107 -4.70 15.58 -10.10
CA SER A 107 -3.73 15.32 -9.03
C SER A 107 -4.26 14.40 -7.94
N THR A 108 -5.56 14.06 -7.96
CA THR A 108 -6.17 13.13 -6.99
C THR A 108 -5.75 11.70 -7.30
N SER A 109 -4.87 11.12 -6.47
CA SER A 109 -4.39 9.76 -6.63
C SER A 109 -5.40 8.73 -6.12
N ILE A 110 -6.00 9.01 -4.96
CA ILE A 110 -7.02 8.17 -4.31
C ILE A 110 -8.26 9.05 -4.07
N PRO A 111 -9.39 8.77 -4.74
CA PRO A 111 -10.60 9.55 -4.58
C PRO A 111 -11.35 9.19 -3.29
N TYR A 112 -12.06 10.18 -2.73
CA TYR A 112 -12.77 10.07 -1.44
C TYR A 112 -13.70 8.85 -1.31
N PHE A 113 -14.35 8.41 -2.39
CA PHE A 113 -15.31 7.31 -2.33
C PHE A 113 -14.68 5.93 -2.06
N LEU A 114 -13.35 5.83 -2.10
CA LEU A 114 -12.61 4.61 -1.70
C LEU A 114 -12.15 4.65 -0.24
N VAL A 115 -12.35 5.77 0.46
CA VAL A 115 -11.75 6.07 1.76
C VAL A 115 -12.82 6.11 2.85
N GLU A 116 -12.56 5.41 3.95
CA GLU A 116 -13.43 5.34 5.12
C GLU A 116 -13.02 6.38 6.19
N ALA A 117 -11.72 6.65 6.32
CA ALA A 117 -11.19 7.58 7.30
C ALA A 117 -9.91 8.27 6.84
N VAL A 118 -9.73 9.52 7.28
CA VAL A 118 -8.51 10.31 7.12
C VAL A 118 -7.99 10.67 8.49
N VAL A 119 -6.70 10.43 8.73
CA VAL A 119 -6.03 10.72 10.00
C VAL A 119 -4.81 11.59 9.73
N LEU A 120 -4.76 12.77 10.35
CA LEU A 120 -3.58 13.63 10.31
C LEU A 120 -2.50 13.02 11.21
N VAL A 121 -1.41 12.54 10.61
CA VAL A 121 -0.29 11.91 11.31
C VAL A 121 1.02 12.48 10.74
N PRO A 122 1.45 13.68 11.16
CA PRO A 122 2.70 14.26 10.70
C PRO A 122 3.90 13.39 11.09
N ASN A 123 4.85 13.24 10.16
CA ASN A 123 5.93 12.27 10.22
C ASN A 123 5.43 10.83 10.37
N GLY A 124 4.31 10.48 9.73
CA GLY A 124 3.64 9.19 9.85
C GLY A 124 4.37 8.06 9.14
N ALA A 125 5.11 8.37 8.07
CA ALA A 125 5.92 7.39 7.35
C ALA A 125 7.32 7.15 7.96
N LYS A 126 7.73 7.87 9.02
CA LYS A 126 9.00 7.58 9.70
C LYS A 126 9.00 6.16 10.28
N PRO A 127 10.16 5.46 10.27
CA PRO A 127 11.49 5.93 9.85
C PRO A 127 11.72 5.88 8.32
N GLY A 128 10.71 5.50 7.53
CA GLY A 128 10.75 5.50 6.07
C GLY A 128 10.69 6.89 5.44
N ILE A 129 10.52 6.90 4.12
CA ILE A 129 10.50 8.10 3.27
C ILE A 129 9.04 8.50 2.95
N CYS A 130 8.78 9.80 2.81
CA CYS A 130 7.60 10.35 2.16
C CYS A 130 8.06 11.53 1.29
N TYR A 131 8.50 11.22 0.09
CA TYR A 131 9.04 12.22 -0.82
C TYR A 131 7.92 13.12 -1.36
N PRO A 132 8.06 14.44 -1.49
CA PRO A 132 9.23 15.25 -1.15
C PRO A 132 9.20 15.82 0.28
N THR A 133 8.21 15.46 1.11
CA THR A 133 8.07 15.96 2.49
C THR A 133 9.30 15.62 3.34
N TYR A 134 9.79 14.38 3.23
CA TYR A 134 11.09 13.94 3.76
C TYR A 134 11.81 13.15 2.69
N ASN A 135 13.00 13.63 2.31
CA ASN A 135 13.74 13.17 1.12
C ASN A 135 14.63 11.94 1.36
N SER A 136 14.82 11.53 2.61
CA SER A 136 15.66 10.40 2.99
C SER A 136 15.05 9.63 4.15
N VAL A 137 15.46 8.37 4.30
CA VAL A 137 15.13 7.57 5.48
C VAL A 137 15.73 8.18 6.74
N ASP A 138 15.10 7.94 7.89
CA ASP A 138 15.72 8.10 9.20
C ASP A 138 16.60 6.87 9.49
N ALA A 139 17.84 6.92 9.02
CA ALA A 139 18.80 5.83 9.18
C ALA A 139 19.12 5.55 10.67
N SER A 140 19.08 6.58 11.52
CA SER A 140 19.29 6.41 12.96
C SER A 140 18.15 5.63 13.60
N GLY A 141 16.90 6.00 13.30
CA GLY A 141 15.72 5.29 13.77
C GLY A 141 15.65 3.85 13.28
N MET A 142 16.08 3.56 12.05
CA MET A 142 16.15 2.19 11.52
C MET A 142 17.22 1.33 12.22
N THR A 143 18.39 1.92 12.50
CA THR A 143 19.46 1.26 13.26
C THR A 143 18.98 0.93 14.67
N GLU A 144 18.39 1.90 15.35
CA GLU A 144 17.92 1.76 16.73
C GLU A 144 16.78 0.73 16.86
N TYR A 145 15.85 0.69 15.89
CA TYR A 145 14.83 -0.37 15.78
C TYR A 145 15.47 -1.76 15.65
N SER A 146 16.49 -1.89 14.82
CA SER A 146 17.18 -3.16 14.57
C SER A 146 17.95 -3.65 15.81
N GLU A 147 18.57 -2.74 16.57
CA GLU A 147 19.23 -3.05 17.83
C GLU A 147 18.23 -3.46 18.91
N ALA A 148 17.10 -2.74 19.03
CA ALA A 148 16.04 -3.07 19.97
C ALA A 148 15.48 -4.48 19.75
N ILE A 149 15.34 -4.94 18.49
CA ILE A 149 14.96 -6.33 18.19
C ILE A 149 16.01 -7.31 18.70
N LYS A 150 17.29 -7.09 18.37
CA LYS A 150 18.39 -7.99 18.74
C LYS A 150 18.53 -8.12 20.26
N GLU A 151 18.28 -7.05 20.99
CA GLU A 151 18.37 -7.00 22.45
C GLU A 151 17.08 -7.41 23.17
N GLY A 152 15.98 -7.69 22.45
CA GLY A 152 14.68 -8.01 23.05
C GLY A 152 13.98 -6.82 23.72
N LYS A 153 14.36 -5.58 23.37
CA LYS A 153 13.85 -4.31 23.93
C LYS A 153 12.88 -3.58 23.00
N ILE A 154 12.21 -4.31 22.12
CA ILE A 154 11.32 -3.72 21.11
C ILE A 154 10.17 -2.90 21.75
N ASN A 155 9.64 -3.33 22.88
CA ASN A 155 8.56 -2.62 23.56
C ASN A 155 9.00 -1.24 24.08
N ASP A 156 10.23 -1.13 24.58
CA ASP A 156 10.79 0.14 25.07
C ASP A 156 11.00 1.11 23.90
N TYR A 157 11.53 0.61 22.78
CA TYR A 157 11.64 1.37 21.54
C TYR A 157 10.27 1.87 21.07
N LEU A 158 9.28 0.98 20.99
CA LEU A 158 7.91 1.30 20.55
C LEU A 158 7.26 2.34 21.47
N ALA A 159 7.37 2.19 22.78
CA ALA A 159 6.81 3.14 23.74
C ALA A 159 7.38 4.55 23.54
N ARG A 160 8.69 4.66 23.31
CA ARG A 160 9.35 5.95 23.07
C ARG A 160 8.97 6.58 21.73
N VAL A 161 8.97 5.81 20.64
CA VAL A 161 8.68 6.38 19.29
C VAL A 161 7.20 6.66 19.05
N THR A 162 6.31 6.07 19.85
CA THR A 162 4.86 6.31 19.82
C THR A 162 4.38 7.27 20.90
N GLU A 163 5.27 7.74 21.78
CA GLU A 163 4.94 8.70 22.83
C GLU A 163 4.30 9.98 22.23
N GLY A 164 3.16 10.38 22.77
CA GLY A 164 2.40 11.54 22.30
C GLY A 164 1.68 11.35 20.95
N ARG A 165 1.69 10.14 20.37
CA ARG A 165 0.94 9.78 19.15
C ARG A 165 -0.30 8.91 19.41
N LEU A 166 -0.47 8.42 20.64
CA LEU A 166 -1.57 7.59 21.11
C LEU A 166 -2.47 8.35 22.09
#